data_AF-A0A822DY89-F1
#
_entry.id   AF-A0A822DY89-F1
#
_cell.length_a   1.000
_cell.length_b   1.000
_cell.length_c   1.000
_cell.angle_alpha   90.00
_cell.angle_beta   90.00
_cell.angle_gamma   90.00
#
_symmetry.space_group_name_H-M   'P 1'
#
loop_
_entity.id
_entity.type
_entity.pdbx_description
1 polymer ?
#
loop_
_entity_poly.entity_id
_entity_poly.type
_entity_poly.pdbx_seq_one_letter_code
_entity_poly.pdbx_strand_id
1 'polypeptide(L)'
;KKYEDIRYERDEWPSHKAETPLGQIPVLEFDGVKLPQSMAIARFLAKQFQLAGKDNFEQAKVDAVADTLSDVVAAFVPIRREQDEAKKTRTYKEISNRRITKTFKKS
;
A
#
# COMPACT_ATOMS: atom_id res chain seq x y z
N LYS A 1 12.14 7.03 -16.12
CA LYS A 1 11.61 6.09 -17.14
C LYS A 1 10.18 6.50 -17.47
N LYS A 2 9.76 6.36 -18.73
CA LYS A 2 8.34 6.54 -19.09
C LYS A 2 7.57 5.26 -18.72
N TYR A 3 6.30 5.39 -18.39
CA TYR A 3 5.38 4.28 -18.12
C TYR A 3 4.00 4.64 -18.68
N GLU A 4 3.18 3.62 -18.91
CA GLU A 4 1.78 3.78 -19.25
C GLU A 4 0.93 3.66 -17.97
N ASP A 5 0.02 4.61 -17.76
CA ASP A 5 -0.86 4.64 -16.59
C ASP A 5 -2.28 4.24 -17.01
N ILE A 6 -2.56 2.94 -16.95
CA ILE A 6 -3.87 2.38 -17.27
C ILE A 6 -4.76 2.47 -16.02
N ARG A 7 -5.82 3.26 -16.11
CA ARG A 7 -6.78 3.47 -15.00
C ARG A 7 -8.15 2.98 -15.41
N TYR A 8 -8.60 1.93 -14.74
CA TYR A 8 -9.91 1.39 -15.00
C TYR A 8 -11.02 2.19 -14.31
N GLU A 9 -12.06 2.55 -15.06
CA GLU A 9 -13.30 3.04 -14.45
C GLU A 9 -14.01 1.92 -13.68
N ARG A 10 -14.83 2.28 -12.68
CA ARG A 10 -15.47 1.28 -11.79
C ARG A 10 -16.29 0.24 -12.52
N ASP A 11 -16.98 0.66 -13.58
CA ASP A 11 -17.90 -0.19 -14.34
C ASP A 11 -17.16 -1.08 -15.35
N GLU A 12 -15.96 -0.68 -15.78
CA GLU A 12 -15.17 -1.48 -16.73
C GLU A 12 -14.24 -2.49 -16.01
N TRP A 13 -13.77 -2.17 -14.80
CA TRP A 13 -12.87 -3.03 -14.02
C TRP A 13 -13.31 -4.50 -13.92
N PRO A 14 -14.60 -4.83 -13.71
CA PRO A 14 -15.05 -6.23 -13.67
C PRO A 14 -14.64 -7.05 -14.90
N SER A 15 -14.56 -6.44 -16.09
CA SER A 15 -14.17 -7.12 -17.33
C SER A 15 -12.68 -7.47 -17.40
N HIS A 16 -11.82 -6.63 -16.82
CA HIS A 16 -10.35 -6.82 -16.80
C HIS A 16 -9.87 -7.67 -15.63
N LYS A 17 -10.73 -7.95 -14.65
CA LYS A 17 -10.34 -8.65 -13.41
C LYS A 17 -9.67 -10.00 -13.69
N ALA A 18 -10.19 -10.76 -14.65
CA ALA A 18 -9.64 -12.08 -15.03
C ALA A 18 -8.25 -12.00 -15.69
N GLU A 19 -7.88 -10.84 -16.24
CA GLU A 19 -6.59 -10.60 -16.88
C GLU A 19 -5.47 -10.27 -15.86
N THR A 20 -5.85 -10.01 -14.61
CA THR A 20 -4.90 -9.71 -13.52
C THR A 20 -4.55 -10.96 -12.73
N PRO A 21 -3.28 -11.15 -12.30
CA PRO A 21 -2.84 -12.40 -11.68
C PRO A 21 -3.64 -12.83 -10.44
N LEU A 22 -4.11 -11.86 -9.65
CA LEU A 22 -4.82 -12.11 -8.39
C LEU A 22 -6.25 -11.57 -8.39
N GLY A 23 -6.80 -11.19 -9.54
CA GLY A 23 -8.11 -10.52 -9.60
C GLY A 23 -8.14 -9.19 -8.84
N GLN A 24 -7.01 -8.52 -8.73
CA GLN A 24 -6.77 -7.32 -7.92
C GLN A 24 -5.83 -6.36 -8.67
N ILE A 25 -6.02 -5.07 -8.42
CA ILE A 25 -5.11 -3.99 -8.81
C ILE A 25 -4.53 -3.33 -7.53
N PRO A 26 -3.32 -2.75 -7.59
CA PRO A 26 -2.48 -2.50 -8.77
C PRO A 26 -1.71 -3.73 -9.27
N VAL A 27 -1.33 -3.69 -10.55
CA VAL A 27 -0.43 -4.64 -11.23
C VAL A 27 0.61 -3.82 -12.01
N LEU A 28 1.88 -4.17 -11.90
CA LEU A 28 2.95 -3.65 -12.76
C LEU A 28 3.23 -4.68 -13.86
N GLU A 29 3.19 -4.27 -15.12
CA GLU A 29 3.75 -5.07 -16.21
C GLU A 29 5.18 -4.60 -16.51
N PHE A 30 6.14 -5.51 -16.40
CA PHE A 30 7.56 -5.24 -16.63
C PHE A 30 8.15 -6.36 -17.49
N ASP A 31 8.66 -6.01 -18.67
CA ASP A 31 9.17 -6.96 -19.68
C ASP A 31 8.16 -8.08 -19.99
N GLY A 32 6.86 -7.73 -20.12
CA GLY A 32 5.76 -8.66 -20.40
C GLY A 32 5.32 -9.52 -19.21
N VAL A 33 5.93 -9.35 -18.03
CA VAL A 33 5.57 -10.08 -16.81
C VAL A 33 4.72 -9.20 -15.89
N LYS A 34 3.58 -9.73 -15.44
CA LYS A 34 2.66 -9.05 -14.53
C LYS A 34 3.01 -9.33 -13.06
N LEU A 35 3.46 -8.31 -12.34
CA LEU A 35 3.74 -8.33 -10.91
C LEU A 35 2.56 -7.71 -10.13
N PRO A 36 1.79 -8.49 -9.35
CA PRO A 36 0.75 -7.96 -8.46
C PRO A 36 1.33 -7.48 -7.12
N GLN A 37 0.47 -6.94 -6.25
CA GLN A 37 0.76 -6.45 -4.88
C GLN A 37 1.53 -5.12 -4.84
N SER A 38 0.85 -4.07 -4.40
CA SER A 38 1.38 -2.70 -4.34
C SER A 38 2.74 -2.59 -3.65
N MET A 39 2.93 -3.29 -2.53
CA MET A 39 4.21 -3.21 -1.80
C MET A 39 5.32 -4.03 -2.44
N ALA A 40 5.01 -5.11 -3.16
CA ALA A 40 6.01 -5.84 -3.94
C ALA A 40 6.48 -4.99 -5.13
N ILE A 41 5.54 -4.34 -5.83
CA ILE A 41 5.81 -3.39 -6.91
C ILE A 41 6.69 -2.24 -6.42
N ALA A 42 6.33 -1.62 -5.28
CA ALA A 42 7.09 -0.50 -4.71
C ALA A 42 8.53 -0.89 -4.38
N ARG A 43 8.75 -2.06 -3.74
CA ARG A 43 10.10 -2.56 -3.43
C ARG A 43 10.91 -2.88 -4.68
N PHE A 44 10.29 -3.50 -5.68
CA PHE A 44 10.94 -3.77 -6.96
C PHE A 44 11.42 -2.48 -7.61
N LEU A 45 10.54 -1.47 -7.73
CA LEU A 45 10.89 -0.17 -8.30
C LEU A 45 11.93 0.57 -7.45
N ALA A 46 11.83 0.52 -6.12
CA ALA A 46 12.85 1.11 -5.25
C ALA A 46 14.24 0.53 -5.52
N LYS A 47 14.36 -0.79 -5.75
CA LYS A 47 15.63 -1.40 -6.17
C LYS A 47 16.09 -0.92 -7.56
N GLN A 48 15.18 -0.89 -8.53
CA GLN A 48 15.48 -0.41 -9.89
C GLN A 48 15.99 1.04 -9.92
N PHE A 49 15.53 1.87 -8.99
CA PHE A 49 15.90 3.29 -8.88
C PHE A 49 16.90 3.59 -7.76
N GLN A 50 17.51 2.57 -7.13
CA GLN A 50 18.50 2.73 -6.05
C GLN A 50 17.98 3.50 -4.83
N LEU A 51 16.69 3.36 -4.53
CA LEU A 51 15.99 3.94 -3.38
C LEU A 51 15.77 2.93 -2.24
N ALA A 52 16.25 1.70 -2.40
CA ALA A 52 16.05 0.60 -1.46
C ALA A 52 17.19 0.46 -0.43
N GLY A 53 18.05 1.47 -0.25
CA GLY A 53 19.26 1.37 0.56
C GLY A 53 20.46 0.79 -0.19
N LYS A 54 21.65 0.87 0.42
CA LYS A 54 22.92 0.47 -0.19
C LYS A 54 23.29 -0.99 0.04
N ASP A 55 22.73 -1.60 1.07
CA ASP A 55 22.97 -2.99 1.46
C ASP A 55 21.68 -3.65 1.97
N ASN A 56 21.78 -4.95 2.26
CA ASN A 56 20.65 -5.76 2.71
C ASN A 56 20.01 -5.24 4.00
N PHE A 57 20.80 -4.65 4.91
CA PHE A 57 20.29 -4.17 6.19
C PHE A 57 19.66 -2.77 6.07
N GLU A 58 20.21 -1.91 5.21
CA GLU A 58 19.56 -0.65 4.83
C GLU A 58 18.22 -0.90 4.14
N GLN A 59 18.17 -1.89 3.24
CA GLN A 59 16.92 -2.31 2.64
C GLN A 59 15.91 -2.79 3.68
N ALA A 60 16.33 -3.63 4.62
CA ALA A 60 15.46 -4.09 5.70
C ALA A 60 14.91 -2.94 6.56
N LYS A 61 15.70 -1.89 6.80
CA LYS A 61 15.23 -0.68 7.51
C LYS A 61 14.17 0.08 6.69
N VAL A 62 14.37 0.24 5.39
CA VAL A 62 13.38 0.88 4.49
C VAL A 62 12.10 0.05 4.45
N ASP A 63 12.22 -1.26 4.30
CA ASP A 63 11.09 -2.20 4.30
C ASP A 63 10.31 -2.13 5.62
N ALA A 64 11.00 -2.12 6.76
CA ALA A 64 10.36 -2.00 8.07
C ALA A 64 9.55 -0.70 8.22
N VAL A 65 10.07 0.44 7.72
CA VAL A 65 9.33 1.71 7.74
C VAL A 65 8.09 1.65 6.84
N ALA A 66 8.23 1.11 5.62
CA ALA A 66 7.13 0.98 4.68
C ALA A 66 6.03 0.05 5.18
N ASP A 67 6.39 -1.09 5.77
CA ASP A 67 5.44 -2.04 6.35
C ASP A 67 4.75 -1.47 7.59
N THR A 68 5.49 -0.76 8.45
CA THR A 68 4.90 -0.06 9.59
C THR A 68 3.86 0.96 9.12
N LEU A 69 4.13 1.72 8.05
CA LEU A 69 3.16 2.67 7.49
C LEU A 69 1.95 1.95 6.89
N SER A 70 2.17 0.83 6.19
CA SER A 70 1.10 -0.01 5.66
C SER A 70 0.16 -0.51 6.76
N ASP A 71 0.72 -0.97 7.89
CA ASP A 71 -0.06 -1.41 9.06
C ASP A 71 -0.87 -0.27 9.68
N VAL A 72 -0.29 0.93 9.76
CA VAL A 72 -1.00 2.12 10.22
C VAL A 72 -2.17 2.41 9.28
N VAL A 73 -1.96 2.47 7.97
CA VAL A 73 -3.03 2.71 6.98
C VAL A 73 -4.11 1.63 7.07
N ALA A 74 -3.73 0.37 7.14
CA ALA A 74 -4.64 -0.77 7.28
C ALA A 74 -5.51 -0.65 8.55
N ALA A 75 -4.94 -0.21 9.67
CA ALA A 75 -5.69 0.02 10.90
C ALA A 75 -6.79 1.09 10.74
N PHE A 76 -6.62 2.08 9.86
CA PHE A 76 -7.61 3.13 9.61
C PHE A 76 -8.66 2.75 8.55
N VAL A 77 -8.47 1.68 7.76
CA VAL A 77 -9.42 1.23 6.72
C VAL A 77 -10.86 1.02 7.26
N PRO A 78 -11.08 0.41 8.45
CA PRO A 78 -12.43 0.23 8.99
C PRO A 78 -13.15 1.56 9.23
N ILE A 79 -12.45 2.61 9.67
CA ILE A 79 -13.05 3.94 9.89
C ILE A 79 -13.58 4.53 8.58
N ARG A 80 -12.85 4.32 7.47
CA ARG A 80 -13.25 4.81 6.15
C ARG A 80 -14.55 4.17 5.67
N ARG A 81 -14.83 2.93 6.08
CA ARG A 81 -16.01 2.16 5.66
C ARG A 81 -17.16 2.23 6.65
N GLU A 82 -16.91 2.70 7.87
CA GLU A 82 -17.95 2.91 8.87
C GLU A 82 -18.90 4.05 8.41
N GLN A 83 -20.18 3.98 8.76
CA GLN A 83 -21.13 5.07 8.47
C GLN A 83 -21.56 5.80 9.75
N ASP A 84 -21.60 5.10 10.89
CA ASP A 84 -21.94 5.66 12.19
C ASP A 84 -20.83 6.58 12.74
N GLU A 85 -21.17 7.85 13.00
CA GLU A 85 -20.23 8.86 13.47
C GLU A 85 -19.71 8.62 14.90
N ALA A 86 -20.55 8.08 15.79
CA ALA A 86 -20.16 7.77 17.17
C ALA A 86 -19.16 6.61 17.18
N LYS A 87 -19.41 5.58 16.36
CA LYS A 87 -18.52 4.43 16.21
C LYS A 87 -17.23 4.79 15.49
N LYS A 88 -17.26 5.65 14.47
CA LYS A 88 -16.05 6.25 13.86
C LYS A 88 -15.20 6.95 14.90
N THR A 89 -15.80 7.84 15.69
CA THR A 89 -15.09 8.66 16.68
C THR A 89 -14.44 7.79 17.75
N ARG A 90 -15.14 6.76 18.24
CA ARG A 90 -14.59 5.80 19.20
C ARG A 90 -13.42 5.02 18.62
N THR A 91 -13.61 4.42 17.45
CA THR A 91 -12.58 3.60 16.77
C THR A 91 -11.35 4.45 16.43
N TYR A 92 -11.54 5.71 16.03
CA TYR A 92 -10.45 6.67 15.79
C TYR A 92 -9.62 6.93 17.05
N LYS A 93 -10.27 7.16 18.20
CA LYS A 93 -9.58 7.36 19.49
C LYS A 93 -8.79 6.10 19.89
N GLU A 94 -9.39 4.92 19.72
CA GLU A 94 -8.75 3.64 20.03
C GLU A 94 -7.52 3.39 19.15
N ILE A 95 -7.64 3.56 17.82
CA ILE A 95 -6.52 3.39 16.88
C ILE A 95 -5.44 4.45 17.13
N SER A 96 -5.82 5.72 17.31
CA SER A 96 -4.88 6.82 17.59
C SER A 96 -4.04 6.59 18.83
N ASN A 97 -4.57 5.86 19.81
CA ASN A 97 -3.91 5.57 21.08
C ASN A 97 -2.99 4.34 21.05
N ARG A 98 -2.99 3.55 19.96
CA ARG A 98 -2.08 2.41 19.80
C ARG A 98 -0.62 2.89 19.73
N ARG A 99 0.31 2.06 20.22
CA ARG A 99 1.74 2.42 20.26
C ARG A 99 2.30 2.74 18.87
N ILE A 100 1.91 1.95 17.86
CA ILE A 100 2.38 2.09 16.48
C ILE A 100 2.01 3.45 15.86
N THR A 101 0.85 4.03 16.20
CA THR A 101 0.41 5.35 15.70
C THR A 101 0.98 6.52 16.50
N LYS A 102 1.35 6.31 17.77
CA LYS A 102 1.98 7.35 18.60
C LYS A 102 3.38 7.73 18.12
N THR A 103 4.13 6.77 17.56
CA THR A 103 5.48 7.00 17.02
C THR A 103 5.48 8.05 15.91
N PHE A 104 4.44 8.08 15.05
CA PHE A 104 4.33 9.04 13.94
C PHE A 104 3.69 10.39 14.31
N LYS A 105 3.09 10.53 15.50
CA LYS A 105 2.55 11.82 15.98
C LYS A 105 3.62 12.74 16.60
N LYS A 106 4.83 12.23 16.82
CA LYS A 106 5.91 12.92 17.54
C LYS A 106 7.02 13.48 16.63
N SER A 107 6.86 13.44 15.31
CA SER A 107 7.78 14.05 14.32
C SER A 107 7.18 15.31 13.71
#